data_AF-A0A7R9RI77-F1
#
_entry.id   AF-A0A7R9RI77-F1
#
_cell.length_a   1.000
_cell.length_b   1.000
_cell.length_c   1.000
_cell.angle_alpha   90.00
_cell.angle_beta   90.00
_cell.angle_gamma   90.00
#
_symmetry.space_group_name_H-M   'P 1'
#
loop_
_entity.id
_entity.type
_entity.pdbx_description
1 polymer ?
#
loop_
_entity_poly.entity_id
_entity_poly.type
_entity_poly.pdbx_seq_one_letter_code
_entity_poly.pdbx_strand_id
1 'polypeptide(L)'
;DVIAVVTMSSEDVIAVVTTSCQDVIAVVTMSSEDVIAVVRMSSEDVIAVVRMSSEDFIAVVTTSCQDVIAVVTMSSEDVIAVVTMSSEDVIAVV
;
A
#
# COMPACT_ATOMS: atom_id res chain seq x y z
N ASP A 1 -11.84 7.21 12.93
CA ASP A 1 -10.78 7.60 11.97
C ASP A 1 -9.45 7.09 12.47
N VAL A 2 -8.62 6.57 11.56
CA VAL A 2 -7.28 6.07 11.87
C VAL A 2 -6.25 6.74 10.98
N ILE A 3 -5.14 7.17 11.59
CA ILE A 3 -3.94 7.59 10.89
C ILE A 3 -2.85 6.56 11.17
N ALA A 4 -2.35 5.91 10.13
CA ALA A 4 -1.28 4.93 10.22
C ALA A 4 -0.07 5.39 9.40
N VAL A 5 1.11 5.41 10.02
CA VAL A 5 2.38 5.68 9.35
C VAL A 5 3.32 4.51 9.62
N VAL A 6 3.74 3.84 8.56
CA VAL A 6 4.65 2.69 8.60
C VAL A 6 5.89 3.03 7.78
N THR A 7 7.07 2.87 8.38
CA THR A 7 8.35 3.02 7.69
C THR A 7 9.23 1.86 8.06
N MET A 8 9.72 1.13 7.07
CA MET A 8 10.65 0.02 7.27
C MET A 8 11.84 0.14 6.31
N SER A 9 13.03 -0.07 6.87
CA SER A 9 14.31 -0.07 6.15
C SER A 9 15.22 -1.17 6.68
N SER A 10 15.53 -2.15 5.85
CA SER A 10 16.34 -3.33 6.20
C SER A 10 17.00 -3.89 4.93
N GLU A 11 17.75 -4.99 5.02
CA GLU A 11 18.19 -5.77 3.85
C GLU A 11 16.99 -6.51 3.26
N ASP A 12 16.26 -7.25 4.10
CA ASP A 12 14.98 -7.89 3.77
C ASP A 12 13.82 -7.28 4.57
N VAL A 13 12.68 -7.06 3.91
CA VAL A 13 11.44 -6.69 4.61
C VAL A 13 10.25 -7.56 4.22
N ILE A 14 9.57 -8.09 5.23
CA ILE A 14 8.25 -8.73 5.11
C ILE A 14 7.22 -7.92 5.89
N ALA A 15 6.20 -7.42 5.20
CA ALA A 15 5.17 -6.55 5.77
C ALA A 15 3.75 -7.09 5.54
N VAL A 16 2.93 -7.06 6.57
CA VAL A 16 1.47 -7.20 6.43
C VAL A 16 0.80 -6.02 7.11
N VAL A 17 0.08 -5.22 6.32
CA VAL A 17 -0.69 -4.06 6.80
C VAL A 17 -2.17 -4.34 6.56
N THR A 18 -2.99 -4.20 7.59
CA THR A 18 -4.45 -4.35 7.48
C THR A 18 -5.15 -3.25 8.25
N THR A 19 -6.06 -2.54 7.59
CA THR A 19 -6.85 -1.45 8.17
C THR A 19 -8.33 -1.67 7.86
N SER A 20 -9.18 -1.45 8.87
CA SER A 20 -10.63 -1.59 8.76
C SER A 20 -11.33 -0.58 9.68
N CYS A 21 -11.74 0.56 9.11
CA CYS A 21 -12.32 1.71 9.84
C CYS A 21 -13.26 2.48 8.90
N GLN A 22 -14.00 3.50 9.37
CA GLN A 22 -14.76 4.39 8.46
C GLN A 22 -13.82 5.26 7.61
N ASP A 23 -12.94 6.02 8.26
CA ASP A 23 -11.97 6.87 7.57
C ASP A 23 -10.53 6.44 7.89
N VAL A 24 -9.71 6.31 6.84
CA VAL A 24 -8.29 5.91 6.96
C VAL A 24 -7.38 6.85 6.19
N ILE A 25 -6.34 7.34 6.87
CA ILE A 25 -5.15 7.91 6.23
C ILE A 25 -3.97 6.99 6.49
N ALA A 26 -3.41 6.40 5.44
CA ALA A 26 -2.29 5.47 5.52
C ALA A 26 -1.09 5.98 4.73
N VAL A 27 0.08 6.02 5.36
CA VAL A 27 1.37 6.26 4.71
C VAL A 27 2.28 5.07 4.97
N VAL A 28 2.69 4.37 3.91
CA VAL A 28 3.57 3.22 3.98
C VAL A 28 4.81 3.51 3.15
N THR A 29 5.99 3.41 3.76
CA THR A 29 7.28 3.57 3.09
C THR A 29 8.19 2.38 3.38
N MET A 30 8.68 1.76 2.32
CA MET A 30 9.46 0.52 2.36
C MET A 30 10.73 0.72 1.53
N SER A 31 11.89 0.42 2.11
CA SER A 31 13.18 0.47 1.43
C SER A 31 14.00 -0.76 1.81
N SER A 32 14.30 -1.65 0.86
CA SER A 32 15.03 -2.90 1.11
C SER A 32 15.72 -3.39 -0.16
N GLU A 33 16.61 -4.38 -0.09
CA GLU A 33 17.02 -5.12 -1.30
C GLU A 33 15.86 -6.00 -1.77
N ASP A 34 15.27 -6.77 -0.85
CA ASP A 34 14.10 -7.64 -1.07
C ASP A 34 12.88 -7.20 -0.26
N VAL A 35 11.72 -7.00 -0.92
CA VAL A 35 10.45 -6.66 -0.25
C VAL A 35 9.34 -7.64 -0.58
N ILE A 36 8.70 -8.18 0.46
CA ILE A 36 7.40 -8.87 0.36
C ILE A 36 6.37 -8.09 1.17
N ALA A 37 5.37 -7.52 0.49
CA ALA A 37 4.35 -6.69 1.13
C ALA A 37 2.93 -7.18 0.84
N VAL A 38 2.09 -7.24 1.88
CA VAL A 38 0.65 -7.44 1.73
C VAL A 38 -0.10 -6.32 2.41
N VAL A 39 -0.89 -5.57 1.66
CA VAL A 39 -1.67 -4.43 2.15
C VAL A 39 -3.15 -4.68 1.91
N ARG A 40 -3.96 -4.62 2.97
CA ARG A 40 -5.41 -4.75 2.91
C ARG A 40 -6.09 -3.54 3.54
N MET A 41 -6.94 -2.88 2.79
CA MET A 41 -7.65 -1.67 3.22
C MET A 41 -9.15 -1.88 2.98
N SER A 42 -9.96 -1.66 4.01
CA SER A 42 -11.42 -1.72 3.92
C SER A 42 -12.03 -0.58 4.73
N SER A 43 -12.63 0.40 4.06
CA SER A 43 -13.21 1.57 4.73
C SER A 43 -14.24 2.30 3.87
N GLU A 44 -14.96 3.28 4.40
CA GLU A 44 -15.80 4.15 3.58
C GLU A 44 -14.87 5.05 2.75
N ASP A 45 -13.98 5.79 3.43
CA ASP A 45 -13.03 6.71 2.81
C ASP A 45 -11.57 6.31 3.06
N VAL A 46 -10.74 6.37 2.01
CA VAL A 46 -9.28 6.13 2.08
C VAL A 46 -8.49 7.26 1.44
N ILE A 47 -7.47 7.70 2.17
CA ILE A 47 -6.29 8.35 1.59
C ILE A 47 -5.06 7.47 1.85
N ALA A 48 -4.47 6.92 0.79
CA ALA A 48 -3.31 6.03 0.88
C ALA A 48 -2.12 6.59 0.10
N VAL A 49 -0.96 6.60 0.75
CA VAL A 49 0.32 6.89 0.09
C VAL A 49 1.28 5.72 0.35
N VAL A 50 1.63 5.00 -0.70
CA VAL A 50 2.53 3.84 -0.63
C VAL A 50 3.77 4.12 -1.45
N ARG A 51 4.94 4.06 -0.81
CA ARG A 51 6.25 4.15 -1.47
C ARG A 51 7.03 2.89 -1.20
N MET A 52 7.47 2.20 -2.24
CA MET A 52 8.38 1.07 -2.10
C MET A 52 9.55 1.24 -3.05
N SER A 53 10.75 1.03 -2.52
CA SER A 53 11.99 1.04 -3.27
C SER A 53 12.77 -0.22 -2.93
N SER A 54 13.10 -1.00 -3.94
CA SER A 54 13.87 -2.23 -3.77
C SER A 54 14.59 -2.65 -5.04
N GLU A 55 15.44 -3.67 -4.98
CA GLU A 55 15.92 -4.34 -6.19
C GLU A 55 14.79 -5.27 -6.68
N ASP A 56 14.28 -6.11 -5.78
CA ASP A 56 13.19 -7.05 -6.03
C ASP A 56 11.99 -6.78 -5.10
N PHE A 57 10.77 -6.73 -5.66
CA PHE A 57 9.57 -6.75 -4.82
C PHE A 57 8.45 -7.68 -5.28
N ILE A 58 7.76 -8.24 -4.28
CA ILE A 58 6.47 -8.92 -4.41
C ILE A 58 5.44 -8.18 -3.56
N ALA A 59 4.40 -7.63 -4.18
CA ALA A 59 3.32 -6.96 -3.44
C ALA A 59 1.94 -7.48 -3.81
N VAL A 60 1.10 -7.61 -2.78
CA VAL A 60 -0.34 -7.82 -2.92
C VAL A 60 -1.07 -6.68 -2.22
N VAL A 61 -1.79 -5.87 -2.98
CA VAL A 61 -2.61 -4.77 -2.46
C VAL A 61 -4.07 -5.08 -2.74
N THR A 62 -4.90 -5.06 -1.70
CA THR A 62 -6.36 -5.23 -1.82
C THR A 62 -7.06 -4.09 -1.13
N THR A 63 -7.87 -3.36 -1.86
CA THR A 63 -8.65 -2.24 -1.34
C THR A 63 -10.12 -2.43 -1.67
N SER A 64 -10.98 -2.28 -0.67
CA SER A 64 -12.44 -2.35 -0.80
C SER A 64 -13.06 -1.18 -0.06
N CYS A 65 -13.36 -0.09 -0.77
CA CYS A 65 -13.83 1.15 -0.16
C CYS A 65 -14.94 1.83 -0.98
N GLN A 66 -15.63 2.84 -0.46
CA GLN A 66 -16.49 3.67 -1.30
C GLN A 66 -15.64 4.65 -2.09
N ASP A 67 -14.85 5.47 -1.37
CA ASP A 67 -14.02 6.52 -1.95
C ASP A 67 -12.54 6.28 -1.66
N VAL A 68 -11.70 6.31 -2.71
CA VAL A 68 -10.26 6.10 -2.58
C VAL A 68 -9.46 7.18 -3.29
N ILE A 69 -8.55 7.80 -2.56
CA ILE A 69 -7.42 8.56 -3.10
C ILE A 69 -6.14 7.79 -2.81
N ALA A 70 -5.46 7.31 -3.86
CA ALA A 70 -4.24 6.53 -3.74
C ALA A 70 -3.09 7.14 -4.54
N VAL A 71 -1.94 7.25 -3.90
CA VAL A 71 -0.66 7.51 -4.55
C VAL A 71 0.26 6.33 -4.27
N VAL A 72 0.64 5.63 -5.31
CA VAL A 72 1.57 4.50 -5.23
C VAL A 72 2.82 4.89 -6.00
N THR A 73 4.00 4.67 -5.43
CA THR A 73 5.27 4.85 -6.11
C THR A 73 6.12 3.62 -5.87
N MET A 74 6.47 2.94 -6.95
CA MET A 74 7.25 1.71 -6.93
C MET A 74 8.48 1.89 -7.79
N SER A 75 9.66 1.63 -7.22
CA SER A 75 10.91 1.57 -7.97
C SER A 75 11.61 0.25 -7.67
N SER A 76 11.76 -0.58 -8.71
CA SER A 76 12.45 -1.88 -8.65
C SER A 76 13.02 -2.25 -10.00
N GLU A 77 14.03 -3.12 -10.01
CA GLU A 77 14.48 -3.81 -11.21
C GLU A 77 13.52 -4.95 -11.56
N ASP A 78 13.13 -5.77 -10.58
CA ASP A 78 12.15 -6.86 -10.76
C ASP A 78 10.92 -6.71 -9.87
N VAL A 79 9.75 -6.93 -10.47
CA VAL A 79 8.44 -6.62 -9.87
C VAL A 79 7.40 -7.71 -10.11
N ILE A 80 6.82 -8.22 -9.03
CA ILE A 80 5.57 -9.00 -9.06
C ILE A 80 4.52 -8.30 -8.21
N ALA A 81 3.55 -7.63 -8.85
CA ALA A 81 2.48 -6.92 -8.17
C ALA A 81 1.10 -7.46 -8.53
N VAL A 82 0.27 -7.68 -7.50
CA VAL A 82 -1.16 -7.92 -7.66
C VAL A 82 -1.90 -6.81 -6.94
N VAL A 83 -2.69 -6.04 -7.67
CA VAL A 83 -3.49 -4.94 -7.13
C VAL A 83 -4.95 -5.21 -7.46
N THR A 84 -5.76 -5.35 -6.41
CA THR A 84 -7.21 -5.49 -6.50
C THR A 84 -7.87 -4.29 -5.85
N MET A 85 -8.63 -3.52 -6.63
CA MET A 85 -9.37 -2.36 -6.15
C MET A 85 -10.85 -2.57 -6.44
N SER A 86 -11.68 -2.39 -5.42
CA SER A 86 -13.14 -2.34 -5.54
C SER A 86 -13.62 -1.08 -4.85
N SER A 87 -14.17 -0.16 -5.63
CA SER A 87 -14.68 1.12 -5.10
C SER A 87 -15.63 1.81 -6.07
N GLU A 88 -16.47 2.67 -5.51
CA GLU A 88 -17.44 3.46 -6.26
C GLU A 88 -16.72 4.63 -6.95
N ASP A 89 -15.86 5.34 -6.21
CA ASP A 89 -15.04 6.44 -6.74
C ASP A 89 -13.55 6.24 -6.43
N VAL A 90 -12.70 6.44 -7.46
CA VAL A 90 -11.25 6.25 -7.38
C VAL A 90 -10.50 7.38 -8.06
N ILE A 91 -9.56 7.95 -7.31
CA ILE A 91 -8.46 8.76 -7.85
C ILE A 91 -7.17 8.03 -7.52
N ALA A 92 -6.52 7.48 -8.55
CA ALA A 92 -5.26 6.75 -8.40
C ALA A 92 -4.15 7.41 -9.23
N VAL A 93 -2.99 7.56 -8.61
CA VAL A 93 -1.72 7.90 -9.27
C VAL A 93 -0.73 6.79 -8.97
N VAL A 94 -0.10 6.24 -10.01
CA VAL A 94 0.88 5.15 -9.95
C VAL A 94 2.14 5.59 -10.68
#